data_AF-A0A969RRF5-F1
#
_entry.id   AF-A0A969RRF5-F1
#
_cell.length_a   1.000
_cell.length_b   1.000
_cell.length_c   1.000
_cell.angle_alpha   90.00
_cell.angle_beta   90.00
_cell.angle_gamma   90.00
#
_symmetry.space_group_name_H-M   'P 1'
#
loop_
_entity.id
_entity.type
_entity.pdbx_description
1 polymer ?
#
loop_
_entity_poly.entity_id
_entity_poly.type
_entity_poly.pdbx_seq_one_letter_code
_entity_poly.pdbx_strand_id
1 'polypeptide(L)'
;MIADFYNRDNYNNIIQQDENYSLKYLLSLFNSSVLNHWYRNKFDNVNINPDTFRQLPIYPADAETQADLVEKVDRILSQNSQLNEFREQGYVIRKQRDGNTLIEIPYDRFLAEVQQRNPNFSTLTLFDAKAAGLFTIPDRCDLQVSISSNVYKPDRYPTSVVLRHNKLWLVIENDTIRRYLLGYLKLPQWQGKTWDEIKNQVTLPYEVNDLNTFFSAEQQRRSEIQTLLDEVAQIDAEIDEKVLDLYGITDPGDRQRILGSASNSEEDEANEVEDVAENESEEEE
;
A
#
# COMPACT_ATOMS: atom_id res chain seq x y z
N MET A 1 19.23 -27.83 9.40
CA MET A 1 20.08 -26.63 9.21
C MET A 1 19.27 -25.46 9.70
N ILE A 2 19.70 -24.83 10.80
CA ILE A 2 19.12 -23.56 11.25
C ILE A 2 19.74 -22.51 10.32
N ALA A 3 18.91 -21.73 9.63
CA ALA A 3 19.41 -20.62 8.84
C ALA A 3 19.97 -19.57 9.82
N ASP A 4 21.27 -19.31 9.75
CA ASP A 4 21.88 -18.22 10.51
C ASP A 4 21.45 -16.90 9.87
N PHE A 5 20.70 -16.08 10.63
CA PHE A 5 20.34 -14.73 10.22
C PHE A 5 21.49 -13.79 10.58
N TYR A 6 22.02 -13.08 9.58
CA TYR A 6 23.03 -12.04 9.77
C TYR A 6 22.45 -10.69 9.37
N ASN A 7 22.58 -9.72 10.27
CA ASN A 7 22.23 -8.33 9.98
C ASN A 7 23.22 -7.75 8.99
N ARG A 8 22.71 -7.00 8.02
CA ARG A 8 23.53 -6.05 7.26
C ARG A 8 23.85 -4.83 8.14
N ASP A 9 24.89 -4.09 7.77
CA ASP A 9 25.45 -2.98 8.56
C ASP A 9 24.48 -1.81 8.83
N ASN A 10 23.28 -1.84 8.23
CA ASN A 10 22.21 -0.86 8.40
C ASN A 10 21.13 -1.27 9.41
N TYR A 11 21.25 -2.41 10.08
CA TYR A 11 20.29 -2.86 11.09
C TYR A 11 20.87 -2.83 12.50
N ASN A 12 20.17 -2.13 13.40
CA ASN A 12 20.47 -2.15 14.84
C ASN A 12 19.65 -3.24 15.53
N ASN A 13 20.33 -4.10 16.29
CA ASN A 13 19.66 -5.09 17.14
C ASN A 13 19.51 -4.56 18.56
N ILE A 14 18.31 -4.70 19.11
CA ILE A 14 18.01 -4.43 20.51
C ILE A 14 17.82 -5.77 21.20
N ILE A 15 18.72 -6.07 22.13
CA ILE A 15 18.73 -7.33 22.87
C ILE A 15 18.34 -7.01 24.31
N GLN A 16 17.31 -7.68 24.80
CA GLN A 16 16.87 -7.53 26.18
C GLN A 16 17.95 -8.06 27.12
N GLN A 17 18.43 -7.20 28.02
CA GLN A 17 19.35 -7.58 29.10
C GLN A 17 18.69 -7.50 30.48
N ASP A 18 17.69 -6.63 30.62
CA ASP A 18 16.92 -6.43 31.85
C ASP A 18 15.49 -6.95 31.64
N GLU A 19 15.09 -7.90 32.47
CA GLU A 19 13.74 -8.50 32.43
C GLU A 19 12.65 -7.49 32.81
N ASN A 20 13.00 -6.39 33.47
CA ASN A 20 12.07 -5.32 33.82
C ASN A 20 11.63 -4.47 32.62
N TYR A 21 12.25 -4.61 31.45
CA TYR A 21 11.86 -3.90 30.23
C TYR A 21 11.36 -4.89 29.19
N SER A 22 10.06 -4.88 28.94
CA SER A 22 9.50 -5.61 27.79
C SER A 22 10.01 -5.02 26.48
N LEU A 23 10.47 -5.87 25.55
CA LEU A 23 10.86 -5.41 24.20
C LEU A 23 9.71 -4.73 23.46
N LYS A 24 8.45 -5.16 23.71
CA LYS A 24 7.27 -4.53 23.12
C LYS A 24 6.97 -3.17 23.74
N TYR A 25 7.26 -3.00 25.03
CA TYR A 25 7.21 -1.68 25.65
C TYR A 25 8.27 -0.73 25.04
N LEU A 26 9.51 -1.21 24.85
CA LEU A 26 10.52 -0.41 24.14
C LEU A 26 10.08 -0.07 22.71
N LEU A 27 9.45 -1.02 22.01
CA LEU A 27 8.89 -0.80 20.69
C LEU A 27 7.81 0.30 20.68
N SER A 28 6.93 0.36 21.69
CA SER A 28 5.93 1.44 21.79
C SER A 28 6.60 2.80 21.97
N LEU A 29 7.67 2.88 22.76
CA LEU A 29 8.41 4.12 22.93
C LEU A 29 9.07 4.55 21.61
N PHE A 30 9.73 3.65 20.89
CA PHE A 30 10.43 4.00 19.65
C PHE A 30 9.51 4.42 18.52
N ASN A 31 8.29 3.89 18.47
CA ASN A 31 7.29 4.32 17.48
C ASN A 31 6.53 5.58 17.91
N SER A 32 6.72 6.06 19.16
CA SER A 32 6.02 7.24 19.65
C SER A 32 6.54 8.54 19.02
N SER A 33 5.64 9.50 18.87
CA SER A 33 5.93 10.89 18.51
C SER A 33 6.93 11.54 19.47
N VAL A 34 6.93 11.16 20.76
CA VAL A 34 7.84 11.74 21.78
C VAL A 34 9.30 11.40 21.48
N LEU A 35 9.63 10.12 21.30
CA LEU A 35 11.01 9.74 21.00
C LEU A 35 11.42 10.14 19.59
N ASN A 36 10.51 10.09 18.62
CA ASN A 36 10.78 10.59 17.27
C ASN A 36 11.07 12.10 17.26
N HIS A 37 10.30 12.90 17.99
CA HIS A 37 10.53 14.34 18.15
C HIS A 37 11.88 14.61 18.83
N TRP A 38 12.18 13.89 19.90
CA TRP A 38 13.45 14.02 20.60
C TRP A 38 14.63 13.68 19.70
N TYR A 39 14.55 12.57 18.96
CA TYR A 39 15.61 12.11 18.08
C TYR A 39 15.91 13.14 16.97
N ARG A 40 14.88 13.62 16.27
CA ARG A 40 15.01 14.61 15.18
C ARG A 40 15.59 15.94 15.66
N ASN A 41 15.27 16.37 16.88
CA ASN A 41 15.83 17.60 17.43
C ASN A 41 17.25 17.44 17.95
N LYS A 42 17.67 16.20 18.25
CA LYS A 42 18.99 15.93 18.84
C LYS A 42 20.04 15.61 17.79
N PHE A 43 19.63 14.97 16.69
CA PHE A 43 20.54 14.49 15.66
C PHE A 43 20.10 14.97 14.28
N ASP A 44 21.04 15.58 13.54
CA ASP A 44 20.82 16.09 12.19
C ASP A 44 20.90 14.99 11.10
N ASN A 45 21.19 13.74 11.50
CA ASN A 45 21.44 12.63 10.57
C ASN A 45 20.33 11.58 10.67
N VAL A 46 19.81 11.19 9.51
CA VAL A 46 18.82 10.12 9.35
C VAL A 46 19.44 8.74 9.63
N ASN A 47 20.75 8.58 9.45
CA ASN A 47 21.44 7.33 9.76
C ASN A 47 21.44 7.05 11.26
N ILE A 48 20.69 6.02 11.63
CA ILE A 48 20.55 5.53 12.98
C ILE A 48 21.77 4.66 13.34
N ASN A 49 22.67 5.20 14.15
CA ASN A 49 23.84 4.47 14.65
C ASN A 49 23.59 3.94 16.08
N PRO A 50 24.21 2.82 16.50
CA PRO A 50 24.05 2.30 17.85
C PRO A 50 24.34 3.34 18.95
N ASP A 51 25.34 4.20 18.73
CA ASP A 51 25.73 5.23 19.70
C ASP A 51 24.71 6.36 19.83
N THR A 52 23.91 6.64 18.79
CA THR A 52 22.79 7.59 18.88
C THR A 52 21.61 6.96 19.60
N PHE A 53 21.30 5.68 19.31
CA PHE A 53 20.23 4.93 19.98
C PHE A 53 20.45 4.77 21.48
N ARG A 54 21.70 4.57 21.92
CA ARG A 54 22.05 4.48 23.35
C ARG A 54 21.77 5.76 24.14
N GLN A 55 21.59 6.89 23.45
CA GLN A 55 21.29 8.18 24.09
C GLN A 55 19.79 8.45 24.21
N LEU A 56 18.94 7.58 23.63
CA LEU A 56 17.49 7.74 23.73
C LEU A 56 17.07 7.75 25.21
N PRO A 57 16.26 8.73 25.64
CA PRO A 57 15.85 8.85 27.03
C PRO A 57 14.76 7.82 27.34
N ILE A 58 15.13 6.55 27.55
CA ILE A 58 14.16 5.50 27.90
C ILE A 58 13.69 5.70 29.34
N TYR A 59 12.46 6.19 29.51
CA TYR A 59 11.86 6.37 30.82
C TYR A 59 11.45 5.01 31.43
N PRO A 60 11.67 4.74 32.72
CA PRO A 60 11.15 3.53 33.36
C PRO A 60 9.63 3.63 33.56
N ALA A 61 8.91 2.53 33.30
CA ALA A 61 7.48 2.42 33.58
C ALA A 61 7.21 1.26 34.54
N ASP A 62 6.19 1.40 35.39
CA ASP A 62 5.73 0.30 36.24
C ASP A 62 5.12 -0.84 35.41
N ALA A 63 4.91 -1.98 36.07
CA ALA A 63 4.43 -3.20 35.41
C ALA A 63 3.03 -3.02 34.78
N GLU A 64 2.17 -2.18 35.37
CA GLU A 64 0.83 -1.93 34.85
C GLU A 64 0.88 -1.09 33.56
N THR A 65 1.67 -0.02 33.57
CA THR A 65 1.88 0.87 32.42
C THR A 65 2.57 0.13 31.27
N GLN A 66 3.57 -0.70 31.57
CA GLN A 66 4.19 -1.55 30.55
C GLN A 66 3.21 -2.56 29.98
N ALA A 67 2.39 -3.21 30.81
CA ALA A 67 1.41 -4.19 30.34
C ALA A 67 0.38 -3.57 29.38
N ASP A 68 -0.13 -2.38 29.69
CA ASP A 68 -1.08 -1.66 28.84
C ASP A 68 -0.46 -1.23 27.49
N LEU A 69 0.77 -0.70 27.50
CA LEU A 69 1.49 -0.38 26.24
C LEU A 69 1.82 -1.64 25.43
N VAL A 70 2.18 -2.74 26.09
CA VAL A 70 2.44 -4.03 25.44
C VAL A 70 1.18 -4.58 24.77
N GLU A 71 0.03 -4.50 25.44
CA GLU A 71 -1.26 -4.91 24.85
C GLU A 71 -1.56 -4.14 23.57
N LYS A 72 -1.33 -2.82 23.57
CA LYS A 72 -1.53 -1.95 22.40
C LYS A 72 -0.62 -2.33 21.24
N VAL A 73 0.67 -2.56 21.53
CA VAL A 73 1.62 -3.04 20.53
C VAL A 73 1.20 -4.39 19.96
N ASP A 74 0.71 -5.31 20.78
CA ASP A 74 0.22 -6.60 20.30
C ASP A 74 -0.98 -6.48 19.37
N ARG A 75 -1.89 -5.54 19.65
CA ARG A 75 -3.02 -5.24 18.76
C ARG A 75 -2.54 -4.66 17.42
N ILE A 76 -1.61 -3.71 17.43
CA ILE A 76 -1.01 -3.15 16.20
C ILE A 76 -0.32 -4.26 15.39
N LEU A 77 0.49 -5.10 16.03
CA LEU A 77 1.18 -6.21 15.34
C LEU A 77 0.18 -7.20 14.73
N SER A 78 -0.92 -7.50 15.43
CA SER A 78 -1.99 -8.36 14.91
C SER A 78 -2.68 -7.75 13.68
N GLN A 79 -3.02 -6.46 13.71
CA GLN A 79 -3.61 -5.77 12.56
C GLN A 79 -2.64 -5.67 11.39
N ASN A 80 -1.37 -5.35 11.66
CA ASN A 80 -0.32 -5.33 10.65
C ASN A 80 -0.07 -6.70 10.03
N SER A 81 -0.22 -7.79 10.79
CA SER A 81 -0.20 -9.15 10.24
C SER A 81 -1.31 -9.36 9.21
N GLN A 82 -2.55 -8.96 9.51
CA GLN A 82 -3.67 -9.06 8.58
C GLN A 82 -3.46 -8.18 7.33
N LEU A 83 -2.92 -6.97 7.50
CA LEU A 83 -2.55 -6.10 6.38
C LEU A 83 -1.44 -6.73 5.52
N ASN A 84 -0.47 -7.41 6.12
CA ASN A 84 0.58 -8.12 5.41
C ASN A 84 0.03 -9.31 4.63
N GLU A 85 -0.94 -10.05 5.18
CA GLU A 85 -1.65 -11.08 4.41
C GLU A 85 -2.30 -10.48 3.16
N PHE A 86 -2.96 -9.31 3.24
CA PHE A 86 -3.46 -8.64 2.03
C PHE A 86 -2.33 -8.27 1.05
N ARG A 87 -1.19 -7.77 1.53
CA ARG A 87 -0.05 -7.43 0.66
C ARG A 87 0.52 -8.67 -0.05
N GLU A 88 0.65 -9.79 0.65
CA GLU A 88 1.05 -11.09 0.07
C GLU A 88 0.06 -11.59 -0.98
N GLN A 89 -1.21 -11.18 -0.85
CA GLN A 89 -2.25 -11.50 -1.82
C GLN A 89 -2.25 -10.57 -3.05
N GLY A 90 -1.36 -9.57 -3.11
CA GLY A 90 -1.20 -8.65 -4.23
C GLY A 90 -1.94 -7.32 -4.07
N TYR A 91 -2.53 -7.05 -2.90
CA TYR A 91 -3.09 -5.73 -2.61
C TYR A 91 -1.97 -4.71 -2.42
N VAL A 92 -2.13 -3.54 -3.03
CA VAL A 92 -1.22 -2.40 -2.81
C VAL A 92 -1.86 -1.48 -1.79
N ILE A 93 -1.28 -1.41 -0.60
CA ILE A 93 -1.74 -0.56 0.50
C ILE A 93 -0.62 0.42 0.84
N ARG A 94 -0.80 1.69 0.50
CA ARG A 94 0.22 2.74 0.67
C ARG A 94 -0.42 4.04 1.14
N LYS A 95 0.24 4.74 2.05
CA LYS A 95 -0.09 6.13 2.39
C LYS A 95 0.47 7.03 1.29
N GLN A 96 -0.28 8.05 0.90
CA GLN A 96 0.13 9.05 -0.08
C GLN A 96 0.56 10.33 0.65
N ARG A 97 1.35 11.17 -0.04
CA ARG A 97 1.85 12.46 0.48
C ARG A 97 0.77 13.42 0.97
N ASP A 98 -0.44 13.32 0.42
CA ASP A 98 -1.59 14.12 0.81
C ASP A 98 -2.32 13.57 2.07
N GLY A 99 -1.79 12.50 2.66
CA GLY A 99 -2.35 11.81 3.82
C GLY A 99 -3.40 10.75 3.47
N ASN A 100 -3.81 10.63 2.20
CA ASN A 100 -4.79 9.63 1.79
C ASN A 100 -4.17 8.24 1.70
N THR A 101 -4.96 7.20 1.95
CA THR A 101 -4.52 5.82 1.72
C THR A 101 -4.95 5.37 0.33
N LEU A 102 -3.96 4.98 -0.47
CA LEU A 102 -4.18 4.24 -1.71
C LEU A 102 -4.34 2.75 -1.39
N ILE A 103 -5.48 2.19 -1.80
CA ILE A 103 -5.76 0.75 -1.77
C ILE A 103 -5.98 0.31 -3.23
N GLU A 104 -5.05 -0.39 -3.85
CA GLU A 104 -5.27 -1.03 -5.17
C GLU A 104 -5.56 -2.52 -4.98
N ILE A 105 -6.57 -3.01 -5.71
CA ILE A 105 -7.06 -4.38 -5.59
C ILE A 105 -6.55 -5.20 -6.77
N PRO A 106 -6.01 -6.41 -6.53
CA PRO A 106 -5.58 -7.31 -7.60
C PRO A 106 -6.82 -7.94 -8.26
N TYR A 107 -7.34 -7.29 -9.31
CA TYR A 107 -8.63 -7.65 -9.93
C TYR A 107 -8.68 -9.07 -10.47
N ASP A 108 -7.56 -9.65 -10.91
CA ASP A 108 -7.43 -11.04 -11.36
C ASP A 108 -7.78 -12.03 -10.24
N ARG A 109 -7.06 -11.93 -9.12
CA ARG A 109 -7.27 -12.76 -7.94
C ARG A 109 -8.63 -12.49 -7.33
N PHE A 110 -8.96 -11.21 -7.20
CA PHE A 110 -10.20 -10.78 -6.58
C PHE A 110 -11.43 -11.27 -7.37
N LEU A 111 -11.36 -11.25 -8.71
CA LEU A 111 -12.40 -11.85 -9.54
C LEU A 111 -12.55 -13.35 -9.27
N ALA A 112 -11.45 -14.10 -9.19
CA ALA A 112 -11.49 -15.52 -8.90
C ALA A 112 -12.13 -15.82 -7.52
N GLU A 113 -11.84 -15.01 -6.50
CA GLU A 113 -12.47 -15.10 -5.17
C GLU A 113 -13.98 -14.84 -5.24
N VAL A 114 -14.40 -13.82 -5.99
CA VAL A 114 -15.82 -13.49 -6.18
C VAL A 114 -16.54 -14.63 -6.92
N GLN A 115 -15.94 -15.20 -7.97
CA GLN A 115 -16.50 -16.34 -8.72
C GLN A 115 -16.62 -17.59 -7.85
N GLN A 116 -15.62 -17.87 -7.00
CA GLN A 116 -15.66 -19.01 -6.09
C GLN A 116 -16.82 -18.92 -5.10
N ARG A 117 -17.15 -17.71 -4.63
CA ARG A 117 -18.25 -17.45 -3.69
C ARG A 117 -19.62 -17.37 -4.38
N ASN A 118 -19.64 -17.17 -5.69
CA ASN A 118 -20.86 -16.96 -6.47
C ASN A 118 -20.88 -17.91 -7.67
N PRO A 119 -21.43 -19.13 -7.53
CA PRO A 119 -21.39 -20.17 -8.57
C PRO A 119 -22.04 -19.78 -9.91
N ASN A 120 -22.93 -18.77 -9.91
CA ASN A 120 -23.61 -18.28 -11.11
C ASN A 120 -22.92 -17.05 -11.73
N PHE A 121 -21.76 -16.63 -11.20
CA PHE A 121 -21.06 -15.44 -11.66
C PHE A 121 -20.48 -15.67 -13.06
N SER A 122 -20.93 -14.89 -14.02
CA SER A 122 -20.65 -15.12 -15.44
C SER A 122 -19.69 -14.07 -15.99
N THR A 123 -18.70 -14.52 -16.76
CA THR A 123 -17.74 -13.65 -17.46
C THR A 123 -17.63 -14.00 -18.94
N LEU A 124 -17.25 -13.01 -19.73
CA LEU A 124 -16.86 -13.15 -21.14
C LEU A 124 -15.39 -12.81 -21.31
N THR A 125 -14.72 -13.46 -22.25
CA THR A 125 -13.40 -12.96 -22.68
C THR A 125 -13.56 -11.60 -23.36
N LEU A 126 -12.50 -10.81 -23.49
CA LEU A 126 -12.56 -9.57 -24.27
C LEU A 126 -12.95 -9.83 -25.74
N PHE A 127 -12.54 -10.97 -26.31
CA PHE A 127 -12.95 -11.37 -27.64
C PHE A 127 -14.48 -11.52 -27.73
N ASP A 128 -15.08 -12.28 -26.81
CA ASP A 128 -16.53 -12.53 -26.78
C ASP A 128 -17.30 -11.26 -26.39
N ALA A 129 -16.78 -10.47 -25.45
CA ALA A 129 -17.37 -9.19 -25.05
C ALA A 129 -17.41 -8.19 -26.21
N LYS A 130 -16.36 -8.14 -27.05
CA LYS A 130 -16.36 -7.35 -28.29
C LYS A 130 -17.40 -7.87 -29.27
N ALA A 131 -17.51 -9.19 -29.44
CA ALA A 131 -18.51 -9.80 -30.33
C ALA A 131 -19.94 -9.54 -29.85
N ALA A 132 -20.17 -9.53 -28.53
CA ALA A 132 -21.43 -9.18 -27.89
C ALA A 132 -21.72 -7.66 -27.90
N GLY A 133 -20.81 -6.83 -28.41
CA GLY A 133 -21.00 -5.38 -28.53
C GLY A 133 -20.87 -4.61 -27.22
N LEU A 134 -20.24 -5.17 -26.19
CA LEU A 134 -20.03 -4.49 -24.90
C LEU A 134 -19.03 -3.32 -25.01
N PHE A 135 -18.14 -3.41 -25.99
CA PHE A 135 -17.25 -2.33 -26.40
C PHE A 135 -16.85 -2.49 -27.86
N THR A 136 -16.27 -1.45 -28.42
CA THR A 136 -15.69 -1.48 -29.77
C THR A 136 -14.23 -1.06 -29.74
N ILE A 137 -13.47 -1.52 -30.74
CA ILE A 137 -12.11 -1.05 -31.00
C ILE A 137 -12.17 -0.35 -32.35
N PRO A 138 -11.88 0.96 -32.44
CA PRO A 138 -11.90 1.66 -33.71
C PRO A 138 -10.91 1.09 -34.72
N ASP A 139 -11.28 1.06 -35.99
CA ASP A 139 -10.48 0.45 -37.08
C ASP A 139 -9.07 1.06 -37.24
N ARG A 140 -8.90 2.30 -36.78
CA ARG A 140 -7.62 3.01 -36.77
C ARG A 140 -6.67 2.61 -35.64
N CYS A 141 -7.10 1.75 -34.72
CA CYS A 141 -6.22 1.25 -33.65
C CYS A 141 -5.22 0.25 -34.20
N ASP A 142 -3.99 0.32 -33.69
CA ASP A 142 -2.95 -0.66 -33.96
C ASP A 142 -3.03 -1.78 -32.92
N LEU A 143 -3.49 -2.96 -33.32
CA LEU A 143 -3.63 -4.12 -32.42
C LEU A 143 -2.29 -4.79 -32.10
N GLN A 144 -1.22 -4.46 -32.83
CA GLN A 144 0.12 -5.01 -32.63
C GLN A 144 0.92 -4.21 -31.59
N VAL A 145 0.42 -3.06 -31.13
CA VAL A 145 1.09 -2.32 -30.05
C VAL A 145 0.83 -2.95 -28.69
N SER A 146 1.87 -2.94 -27.88
CA SER A 146 1.81 -3.33 -26.48
C SER A 146 1.08 -2.30 -25.62
N ILE A 147 0.29 -2.81 -24.67
CA ILE A 147 -0.35 -2.04 -23.60
C ILE A 147 0.73 -1.29 -22.78
N SER A 148 0.43 -0.02 -22.51
CA SER A 148 1.26 0.89 -21.73
C SER A 148 1.14 0.61 -20.23
N SER A 149 2.14 1.03 -19.45
CA SER A 149 1.99 1.16 -18.00
C SER A 149 0.96 2.21 -17.58
N ASN A 150 0.69 3.17 -18.46
CA ASN A 150 -0.31 4.21 -18.26
C ASN A 150 -1.61 3.90 -19.03
N VAL A 151 -2.49 3.13 -18.40
CA VAL A 151 -3.87 2.90 -18.85
C VAL A 151 -4.79 3.92 -18.18
N TYR A 152 -5.55 4.67 -18.96
CA TYR A 152 -6.31 5.81 -18.43
C TYR A 152 -7.59 6.11 -19.22
N LYS A 153 -8.48 6.91 -18.60
CA LYS A 153 -9.68 7.48 -19.24
C LYS A 153 -9.38 8.94 -19.63
N PRO A 154 -9.41 9.30 -20.92
CA PRO A 154 -9.15 10.67 -21.36
C PRO A 154 -10.36 11.59 -21.13
N ASP A 155 -10.15 12.82 -20.68
CA ASP A 155 -11.23 13.79 -20.44
C ASP A 155 -12.03 14.14 -21.70
N ARG A 156 -11.35 14.24 -22.84
CA ARG A 156 -11.99 14.55 -24.14
C ARG A 156 -12.85 13.43 -24.68
N TYR A 157 -12.58 12.18 -24.28
CA TYR A 157 -13.30 11.00 -24.74
C TYR A 157 -13.65 10.11 -23.54
N PRO A 158 -14.60 10.54 -22.70
CA PRO A 158 -14.87 9.90 -21.41
C PRO A 158 -15.42 8.48 -21.53
N THR A 159 -15.89 8.08 -22.72
CA THR A 159 -16.33 6.71 -23.02
C THR A 159 -15.17 5.79 -23.41
N SER A 160 -13.92 6.28 -23.44
CA SER A 160 -12.78 5.48 -23.87
C SER A 160 -11.91 5.01 -22.71
N VAL A 161 -11.31 3.83 -22.85
CA VAL A 161 -10.17 3.36 -22.05
C VAL A 161 -8.97 3.26 -22.98
N VAL A 162 -7.98 4.12 -22.75
CA VAL A 162 -6.77 4.19 -23.56
C VAL A 162 -5.74 3.22 -22.99
N LEU A 163 -5.36 2.23 -23.79
CA LEU A 163 -4.35 1.23 -23.43
C LEU A 163 -2.95 1.66 -23.91
N ARG A 164 -2.88 2.40 -25.03
CA ARG A 164 -1.67 3.02 -25.55
C ARG A 164 -2.03 4.34 -26.24
N HIS A 165 -1.39 5.43 -25.81
CA HIS A 165 -1.69 6.78 -26.29
C HIS A 165 -1.73 6.86 -27.82
N ASN A 166 -2.86 7.33 -28.36
CA ASN A 166 -3.16 7.48 -29.79
C ASN A 166 -3.01 6.23 -30.66
N LYS A 167 -2.78 5.04 -30.08
CA LYS A 167 -2.54 3.81 -30.83
C LYS A 167 -3.53 2.69 -30.52
N LEU A 168 -3.92 2.51 -29.25
CA LEU A 168 -4.83 1.45 -28.85
C LEU A 168 -5.75 1.92 -27.73
N TRP A 169 -7.06 1.87 -27.97
CA TRP A 169 -8.08 2.19 -26.98
C TRP A 169 -9.38 1.44 -27.26
N LEU A 170 -10.17 1.26 -26.21
CA LEU A 170 -11.50 0.66 -26.25
C LEU A 170 -12.54 1.76 -26.11
N VAL A 171 -13.63 1.71 -26.88
CA VAL A 171 -14.79 2.61 -26.73
C VAL A 171 -15.91 1.81 -26.06
N ILE A 172 -16.27 2.22 -24.85
CA ILE A 172 -17.17 1.51 -23.93
C ILE A 172 -18.23 2.51 -23.45
N GLU A 173 -19.48 2.34 -23.85
CA GLU A 173 -20.57 3.24 -23.43
C GLU A 173 -20.93 3.06 -21.95
N ASN A 174 -20.97 1.81 -21.49
CA ASN A 174 -21.33 1.46 -20.12
C ASN A 174 -20.22 1.85 -19.12
N ASP A 175 -20.53 2.77 -18.20
CA ASP A 175 -19.58 3.27 -17.21
C ASP A 175 -19.07 2.19 -16.24
N THR A 176 -19.93 1.24 -15.88
CA THR A 176 -19.61 0.14 -14.97
C THR A 176 -18.60 -0.84 -15.59
N ILE A 177 -18.80 -1.22 -16.85
CA ILE A 177 -17.83 -2.02 -17.62
C ILE A 177 -16.53 -1.24 -17.80
N ARG A 178 -16.62 0.05 -18.10
CA ARG A 178 -15.45 0.92 -18.28
C ARG A 178 -14.62 1.03 -17.00
N ARG A 179 -15.26 1.22 -15.84
CA ARG A 179 -14.60 1.22 -14.53
C ARG A 179 -13.89 -0.11 -14.28
N TYR A 180 -14.56 -1.23 -14.56
CA TYR A 180 -13.98 -2.56 -14.38
C TYR A 180 -12.73 -2.74 -15.24
N LEU A 181 -12.83 -2.46 -16.54
CA LEU A 181 -11.71 -2.62 -17.48
C LEU A 181 -10.55 -1.67 -17.18
N LEU A 182 -10.83 -0.45 -16.71
CA LEU A 182 -9.80 0.50 -16.28
C LEU A 182 -9.00 -0.07 -15.11
N GLY A 183 -9.66 -0.63 -14.10
CA GLY A 183 -8.99 -1.28 -12.97
C GLY A 183 -8.23 -2.53 -13.40
N TYR A 184 -8.86 -3.38 -14.22
CA TYR A 184 -8.29 -4.67 -14.56
C TYR A 184 -7.09 -4.58 -15.51
N LEU A 185 -7.18 -3.73 -16.54
CA LEU A 185 -6.13 -3.59 -17.56
C LEU A 185 -4.95 -2.72 -17.12
N LYS A 186 -5.07 -2.00 -15.99
CA LYS A 186 -3.95 -1.25 -15.38
C LYS A 186 -2.94 -2.17 -14.69
N LEU A 187 -3.32 -3.42 -14.37
CA LEU A 187 -2.45 -4.35 -13.66
C LEU A 187 -1.12 -4.59 -14.41
N PRO A 188 0.02 -4.66 -13.69
CA PRO A 188 1.35 -4.84 -14.30
C PRO A 188 1.46 -6.02 -15.26
N GLN A 189 0.75 -7.11 -15.00
CA GLN A 189 0.78 -8.32 -15.84
C GLN A 189 0.35 -8.11 -17.29
N TRP A 190 -0.44 -7.05 -17.57
CA TRP A 190 -0.90 -6.74 -18.91
C TRP A 190 0.04 -5.78 -19.65
N GLN A 191 0.95 -5.13 -18.95
CA GLN A 191 1.91 -4.20 -19.56
C GLN A 191 2.83 -4.97 -20.52
N GLY A 192 3.12 -4.38 -21.68
CA GLY A 192 3.93 -5.05 -22.71
C GLY A 192 3.16 -6.05 -23.58
N LYS A 193 1.95 -6.47 -23.19
CA LYS A 193 1.12 -7.41 -23.95
C LYS A 193 0.36 -6.71 -25.08
N THR A 194 0.23 -7.39 -26.22
CA THR A 194 -0.56 -6.98 -27.37
C THR A 194 -2.04 -7.38 -27.22
N TRP A 195 -2.91 -6.85 -28.08
CA TRP A 195 -4.32 -7.22 -28.10
C TRP A 195 -4.53 -8.73 -28.27
N ASP A 196 -3.78 -9.36 -29.19
CA ASP A 196 -3.92 -10.78 -29.50
C ASP A 196 -3.53 -11.68 -28.32
N GLU A 197 -2.58 -11.24 -27.49
CA GLU A 197 -2.20 -11.97 -26.28
C GLU A 197 -3.28 -11.87 -25.19
N ILE A 198 -3.94 -10.72 -25.04
CA ILE A 198 -4.87 -10.51 -23.91
C ILE A 198 -6.32 -10.88 -24.21
N LYS A 199 -6.76 -10.87 -25.48
CA LYS A 199 -8.19 -10.93 -25.85
C LYS A 199 -8.92 -12.18 -25.34
N ASN A 200 -8.20 -13.28 -25.16
CA ASN A 200 -8.74 -14.56 -24.67
C ASN A 200 -8.40 -14.84 -23.19
N GLN A 201 -7.56 -14.01 -22.57
CA GLN A 201 -7.12 -14.18 -21.17
C GLN A 201 -7.87 -13.26 -20.23
N VAL A 202 -8.10 -12.02 -20.65
CA VAL A 202 -8.84 -11.04 -19.86
C VAL A 202 -10.32 -11.37 -19.92
N THR A 203 -10.91 -11.60 -18.74
CA THR A 203 -12.34 -11.85 -18.55
C THR A 203 -13.04 -10.61 -17.99
N LEU A 204 -14.29 -10.42 -18.40
CA LEU A 204 -15.14 -9.29 -18.04
C LEU A 204 -16.48 -9.82 -17.49
N PRO A 205 -16.87 -9.48 -16.25
CA PRO A 205 -18.25 -9.62 -15.82
C PRO A 205 -19.15 -8.77 -16.71
N TYR A 206 -20.12 -9.38 -17.38
CA TYR A 206 -20.94 -8.67 -18.38
C TYR A 206 -22.38 -8.44 -17.93
N GLU A 207 -22.88 -9.24 -16.98
CA GLU A 207 -24.21 -9.02 -16.42
C GLU A 207 -24.17 -7.90 -15.38
N VAL A 208 -25.23 -7.08 -15.36
CA VAL A 208 -25.35 -5.98 -14.41
C VAL A 208 -25.29 -6.49 -12.96
N ASN A 209 -25.90 -7.65 -12.69
CA ASN A 209 -25.86 -8.27 -11.36
C ASN A 209 -24.45 -8.73 -10.96
N ASP A 210 -23.68 -9.28 -11.89
CA ASP A 210 -22.30 -9.73 -11.63
C ASP A 210 -21.37 -8.55 -11.41
N LEU A 211 -21.49 -7.49 -12.22
CA LEU A 211 -20.75 -6.24 -12.01
C LEU A 211 -21.09 -5.61 -10.65
N ASN A 212 -22.38 -5.55 -10.28
CA ASN A 212 -22.79 -5.05 -8.97
C ASN A 212 -22.22 -5.91 -7.84
N THR A 213 -22.29 -7.24 -7.97
CA THR A 213 -21.73 -8.18 -7.00
C THR A 213 -20.22 -7.97 -6.82
N PHE A 214 -19.49 -7.82 -7.93
CA PHE A 214 -18.06 -7.54 -7.92
C PHE A 214 -17.74 -6.22 -7.22
N PHE A 215 -18.45 -5.13 -7.56
CA PHE A 215 -18.18 -3.82 -6.97
C PHE A 215 -18.64 -3.69 -5.51
N SER A 216 -19.71 -4.39 -5.11
CA SER A 216 -20.10 -4.49 -3.69
C SER A 216 -19.04 -5.22 -2.88
N ALA A 217 -18.51 -6.34 -3.40
CA ALA A 217 -17.40 -7.05 -2.78
C ALA A 217 -16.13 -6.17 -2.74
N GLU A 218 -15.83 -5.44 -3.82
CA GLU A 218 -14.69 -4.52 -3.90
C GLU A 218 -14.78 -3.48 -2.78
N GLN A 219 -15.94 -2.85 -2.62
CA GLN A 219 -16.17 -1.84 -1.59
C GLN A 219 -16.05 -2.43 -0.19
N GLN A 220 -16.62 -3.61 0.05
CA GLN A 220 -16.51 -4.29 1.34
C GLN A 220 -15.04 -4.56 1.70
N ARG A 221 -14.24 -5.05 0.74
CA ARG A 221 -12.82 -5.31 0.94
C ARG A 221 -12.03 -4.05 1.23
N ARG A 222 -12.31 -2.94 0.53
CA ARG A 222 -11.71 -1.62 0.81
C ARG A 222 -12.03 -1.16 2.22
N SER A 223 -13.29 -1.28 2.63
CA SER A 223 -13.73 -0.90 3.97
C SER A 223 -13.07 -1.76 5.05
N GLU A 224 -12.93 -3.07 4.84
CA GLU A 224 -12.21 -3.98 5.75
C GLU A 224 -10.75 -3.54 5.96
N ILE A 225 -10.02 -3.29 4.87
CA ILE A 225 -8.63 -2.81 4.93
C ILE A 225 -8.55 -1.44 5.61
N GLN A 226 -9.48 -0.54 5.29
CA GLN A 226 -9.52 0.80 5.88
C GLN A 226 -9.77 0.72 7.40
N THR A 227 -10.68 -0.14 7.86
CA THR A 227 -10.92 -0.34 9.30
C THR A 227 -9.65 -0.81 10.01
N LEU A 228 -8.90 -1.75 9.43
CA LEU A 228 -7.62 -2.17 10.03
C LEU A 228 -6.63 -1.01 10.16
N LEU A 229 -6.51 -0.17 9.12
CA LEU A 229 -5.62 0.99 9.14
C LEU A 229 -6.07 2.05 10.15
N ASP A 230 -7.37 2.32 10.23
CA ASP A 230 -7.95 3.27 11.17
C ASP A 230 -7.74 2.81 12.62
N GLU A 231 -7.90 1.51 12.89
CA GLU A 231 -7.63 0.96 14.21
C GLU A 231 -6.15 1.03 14.59
N VAL A 232 -5.22 0.77 13.65
CA VAL A 232 -3.78 0.98 13.90
C VAL A 232 -3.50 2.42 14.27
N ALA A 233 -3.99 3.37 13.44
CA ALA A 233 -3.78 4.79 13.67
C ALA A 233 -4.38 5.27 15.00
N GLN A 234 -5.54 4.72 15.39
CA GLN A 234 -6.14 5.01 16.69
C GLN A 234 -5.26 4.50 17.84
N ILE A 235 -4.77 3.26 17.76
CA ILE A 235 -3.94 2.68 18.82
C ILE A 235 -2.60 3.42 18.92
N ASP A 236 -2.00 3.81 17.80
CA ASP A 236 -0.79 4.64 17.79
C ASP A 236 -1.02 5.98 18.49
N ALA A 237 -2.15 6.65 18.23
CA ALA A 237 -2.51 7.89 18.92
C ALA A 237 -2.71 7.67 20.44
N GLU A 238 -3.31 6.54 20.84
CA GLU A 238 -3.44 6.17 22.26
C GLU A 238 -2.08 5.90 22.93
N ILE A 239 -1.14 5.26 22.21
CA ILE A 239 0.24 5.09 22.67
C ILE A 239 0.90 6.45 22.85
N ASP A 240 0.78 7.35 21.87
CA ASP A 240 1.38 8.68 21.92
C ASP A 240 0.93 9.48 23.15
N GLU A 241 -0.37 9.51 23.44
CA GLU A 241 -0.90 10.19 24.62
C GLU A 241 -0.35 9.59 25.93
N LYS A 242 -0.25 8.26 26.01
CA LYS A 242 0.30 7.56 27.17
C LYS A 242 1.79 7.81 27.35
N VAL A 243 2.54 7.90 26.25
CA VAL A 243 3.96 8.21 26.28
C VAL A 243 4.18 9.67 26.68
N LEU A 244 3.36 10.60 26.20
CA LEU A 244 3.41 12.00 26.67
C LEU A 244 3.22 12.08 28.19
N ASP A 245 2.22 11.37 28.72
CA ASP A 245 1.95 11.32 30.16
C ASP A 245 3.11 10.67 30.94
N LEU A 246 3.67 9.56 30.44
CA LEU A 246 4.82 8.86 31.03
C LEU A 246 6.04 9.78 31.16
N TYR A 247 6.26 10.66 30.19
CA TYR A 247 7.38 11.62 30.18
C TYR A 247 7.03 12.95 30.88
N GLY A 248 5.84 13.05 31.49
CA GLY A 248 5.40 14.23 32.23
C GLY A 248 5.11 15.46 31.35
N ILE A 249 4.77 15.26 30.08
CA ILE A 249 4.53 16.33 29.11
C ILE A 249 3.06 16.75 29.20
N THR A 250 2.79 17.71 30.09
CA THR A 250 1.43 18.17 30.39
C THR A 250 1.04 19.46 29.68
N ASP A 251 2.01 20.25 29.19
CA ASP A 251 1.72 21.51 28.51
C ASP A 251 1.06 21.25 27.14
N PRO A 252 -0.14 21.80 26.86
CA PRO A 252 -0.84 21.56 25.60
C PRO A 252 -0.07 22.05 24.35
N GLY A 253 0.72 23.12 24.48
CA GLY A 253 1.53 23.65 23.39
C GLY A 253 2.68 22.72 23.02
N ASP A 254 3.33 22.15 24.02
CA ASP A 254 4.39 21.16 23.82
C ASP A 254 3.83 19.83 23.28
N ARG A 255 2.69 19.35 23.80
CA ARG A 255 2.00 18.16 23.24
C ARG A 255 1.69 18.37 21.76
N GLN A 256 1.09 19.50 21.40
CA GLN A 256 0.76 19.82 20.00
C GLN A 256 2.01 19.90 19.12
N ARG A 257 3.11 20.46 19.63
CA ARG A 257 4.38 20.55 18.88
C ARG A 257 4.99 19.17 18.63
N ILE A 258 4.96 18.28 19.62
CA ILE A 258 5.49 16.93 19.51
C ILE A 258 4.66 16.11 18.52
N LEU A 259 3.34 16.04 18.72
CA LEU A 259 2.44 15.28 17.85
C LEU A 259 2.44 15.82 16.41
N GLY A 260 2.47 17.13 16.23
CA GLY A 260 2.53 17.76 14.91
C GLY A 260 3.87 17.63 14.19
N SER A 261 4.94 17.27 14.89
CA SER A 261 6.26 17.03 14.26
C SER A 261 6.39 15.63 13.67
N ALA A 262 5.58 14.67 14.15
CA ALA A 262 5.59 13.30 13.67
C ALA A 262 4.95 13.16 12.27
N SER A 263 3.94 13.98 11.96
CA SER A 263 3.21 13.95 10.69
C SER A 263 4.02 14.34 9.45
N ASN A 264 5.23 14.90 9.63
CA ASN A 264 6.14 15.25 8.54
C ASN A 264 7.23 14.17 8.30
N SER A 265 7.01 12.91 8.71
CA SER A 265 7.99 11.85 8.42
C SER A 265 8.17 11.65 6.92
N GLU A 266 9.38 11.97 6.46
CA GLU A 266 9.98 11.72 5.15
C GLU A 266 10.15 10.21 4.85
N GLU A 267 9.17 9.36 5.20
CA GLU A 267 9.13 7.97 4.74
C GLU A 267 8.73 7.85 3.26
N ASP A 268 8.40 8.98 2.62
CA ASP A 268 8.01 9.10 1.21
C ASP A 268 9.19 9.20 0.22
N GLU A 269 10.45 9.10 0.68
CA GLU A 269 11.64 9.23 -0.20
C GLU A 269 12.42 7.92 -0.44
N ALA A 270 12.11 6.83 0.26
CA ALA A 270 12.94 5.61 0.20
C ALA A 270 12.64 4.62 -0.95
N ASN A 271 11.83 4.99 -1.96
CA ASN A 271 11.48 4.09 -3.08
C ASN A 271 11.89 4.60 -4.49
N GLU A 272 12.71 5.64 -4.59
CA GLU A 272 13.26 6.11 -5.89
C GLU A 272 14.79 6.09 -5.91
N VAL A 273 15.42 4.91 -5.76
CA VAL A 273 16.78 4.71 -6.29
C VAL A 273 16.98 3.25 -6.70
N GLU A 274 16.73 2.95 -7.97
CA GLU A 274 17.53 2.03 -8.81
C GLU A 274 16.93 2.05 -10.22
N ASP A 275 17.37 3.01 -11.04
CA ASP A 275 17.41 2.91 -12.52
C ASP A 275 18.05 4.16 -13.12
N VAL A 276 19.27 4.51 -12.66
CA VAL A 276 20.15 5.42 -13.41
C VAL A 276 21.60 4.98 -13.22
N ALA A 277 22.03 4.00 -14.01
CA ALA A 277 23.41 3.87 -14.46
C ALA A 277 23.50 2.75 -15.51
N GLU A 278 23.63 3.13 -16.78
CA GLU A 278 24.57 2.57 -17.77
C GLU A 278 24.11 2.94 -19.19
N ASN A 279 24.49 4.14 -19.62
CA ASN A 279 24.72 4.41 -21.05
C ASN A 279 25.54 5.68 -21.24
N GLU A 280 26.80 5.65 -20.77
CA GLU A 280 27.85 6.52 -21.28
C GLU A 280 29.18 5.75 -21.27
N SER A 281 29.54 5.15 -22.40
CA SER A 281 30.91 5.10 -22.93
C SER A 281 30.95 4.23 -24.18
N GLU A 282 31.29 4.84 -25.32
CA GLU A 282 32.23 4.36 -26.35
C GLU A 282 31.95 5.07 -27.68
N GLU A 283 32.33 6.36 -27.74
CA GLU A 283 32.96 6.93 -28.92
C GLU A 283 34.40 7.25 -28.50
N GLU A 284 35.37 6.46 -28.96
CA GLU A 284 36.76 6.84 -29.30
C GLU A 284 37.56 5.56 -29.64
N GLU A 285 37.57 5.18 -30.92
CA GLU A 285 38.75 4.89 -31.77
C GLU A 285 38.35 4.46 -33.19
#